data_AF-A0A8H6W2Y6-F1
#
_entry.id   AF-A0A8H6W2Y6-F1
#
_cell.length_a   1.000
_cell.length_b   1.000
_cell.length_c   1.000
_cell.angle_alpha   90.00
_cell.angle_beta   90.00
_cell.angle_gamma   90.00
#
_symmetry.space_group_name_H-M   'P 1'
#
loop_
_entity.id
_entity.type
_entity.pdbx_description
1 polymer ?
#
loop_
_entity_poly.entity_id
_entity_poly.type
_entity_poly.pdbx_seq_one_letter_code
_entity_poly.pdbx_strand_id
1 'polypeptide(L)'
;MADCPLLVWMLSMNREYTLEEYDACYKIIAECVPHVQIAHDPQNADSFRQVMTHMLPLLMMRHRRIPRAKWRDCVTQNGKHWIEQSPDEMSPEKFLQSMIGYHLAYDASLCGMAMTQGTQRHVVNIGLGIKIVAVDPRGVSVPAYVESMAHKLTAKELASLSLESGDEVALRRLCILLSLKAAYIKAIGQPDGFDWARLEFDIAQRAASGDGHPLLGWEFRIFRANLGVARKDQLREEHYQCVCAFFRGTKESTFVWHESIADLENWVQFINIDQMLRVVPKLMA
;
A
#
# COMPACT_ATOMS: atom_id res chain seq x y z
N MET A 1 17.43 19.35 -3.70
CA MET A 1 16.21 18.62 -4.12
C MET A 1 15.17 18.88 -3.06
N ALA A 2 13.99 19.38 -3.44
CA ALA A 2 12.90 19.53 -2.47
C ALA A 2 12.50 18.13 -1.98
N ASP A 3 12.48 17.93 -0.67
CA ASP A 3 12.02 16.68 -0.07
C ASP A 3 10.55 16.47 -0.47
N CYS A 4 10.28 15.40 -1.21
CA CYS A 4 8.90 15.05 -1.59
C CYS A 4 8.30 14.28 -0.41
N PRO A 5 7.39 14.84 0.38
CA PRO A 5 6.89 14.18 1.57
C PRO A 5 6.17 12.88 1.17
N LEU A 6 6.42 11.81 1.91
CA LEU A 6 5.67 10.57 1.81
C LEU A 6 4.57 10.59 2.87
N LEU A 7 3.34 10.32 2.46
CA LEU A 7 2.20 10.11 3.36
C LEU A 7 1.57 8.76 3.06
N VAL A 8 1.06 8.09 4.08
CA VAL A 8 0.39 6.80 3.96
C VAL A 8 -0.92 6.83 4.71
N TRP A 9 -1.99 6.39 4.08
CA TRP A 9 -3.28 6.24 4.71
C TRP A 9 -3.63 4.77 4.78
N MET A 10 -3.92 4.30 5.99
CA MET A 10 -4.25 2.91 6.29
C MET A 10 -5.68 2.84 6.79
N LEU A 11 -6.53 2.10 6.09
CA LEU A 11 -7.93 1.90 6.40
C LEU A 11 -8.17 0.49 6.92
N SER A 12 -8.60 0.39 8.18
CA SER A 12 -8.99 -0.88 8.78
C SER A 12 -10.46 -1.22 8.48
N MET A 13 -10.68 -2.41 7.94
CA MET A 13 -12.00 -3.05 7.84
C MET A 13 -12.27 -3.86 9.11
N ASN A 14 -12.33 -3.15 10.23
CA ASN A 14 -12.36 -3.69 11.59
C ASN A 14 -13.72 -4.29 12.01
N ARG A 15 -14.72 -4.29 11.14
CA ARG A 15 -16.02 -4.98 11.32
C ARG A 15 -16.57 -5.46 9.98
N GLU A 16 -17.65 -6.23 10.03
CA GLU A 16 -18.43 -6.58 8.84
C GLU A 16 -19.20 -5.35 8.32
N TYR A 17 -19.39 -5.30 7.00
CA TYR A 17 -20.15 -4.25 6.32
C TYR A 17 -21.56 -4.75 5.99
N THR A 18 -22.52 -3.83 5.87
CA THR A 18 -23.87 -4.16 5.40
C THR A 18 -23.98 -4.02 3.89
N LEU A 19 -25.04 -4.57 3.29
CA LEU A 19 -25.32 -4.42 1.87
C LEU A 19 -25.51 -2.94 1.49
N GLU A 20 -26.20 -2.18 2.32
CA GLU A 20 -26.44 -0.76 2.10
C GLU A 20 -25.14 0.05 2.12
N GLU A 21 -24.22 -0.29 3.04
CA GLU A 21 -22.89 0.33 3.10
C GLU A 21 -22.08 -0.01 1.84
N TYR A 22 -22.12 -1.26 1.39
CA TYR A 22 -21.48 -1.69 0.14
C TYR A 22 -22.01 -0.90 -1.05
N ASP A 23 -23.33 -0.87 -1.24
CA ASP A 23 -23.99 -0.24 -2.38
C ASP A 23 -23.72 1.27 -2.43
N ALA A 24 -23.74 1.94 -1.27
CA ALA A 24 -23.41 3.36 -1.17
C ALA A 24 -21.97 3.65 -1.60
N CYS A 25 -21.01 2.82 -1.18
CA CYS A 25 -19.61 2.99 -1.55
C CYS A 25 -19.36 2.63 -3.02
N TYR A 26 -19.97 1.55 -3.51
CA TYR A 26 -19.86 1.10 -4.89
C TYR A 26 -20.35 2.18 -5.86
N LYS A 27 -21.50 2.80 -5.55
CA LYS A 27 -22.04 3.91 -6.35
C LYS A 27 -21.05 5.07 -6.48
N ILE A 28 -20.38 5.45 -5.40
CA ILE A 28 -19.37 6.52 -5.44
C ILE A 28 -18.23 6.16 -6.37
N ILE A 29 -17.72 4.92 -6.31
CA ILE A 29 -16.64 4.49 -7.19
C ILE A 29 -17.08 4.52 -8.66
N ALA A 30 -18.27 4.01 -8.96
CA ALA A 30 -18.80 4.00 -10.32
C ALA A 30 -18.93 5.42 -10.91
N GLU A 31 -19.31 6.41 -10.10
CA GLU A 31 -19.50 7.78 -10.55
C GLU A 31 -18.20 8.62 -10.54
N CYS A 32 -17.37 8.47 -9.51
CA CYS A 32 -16.20 9.34 -9.28
C CYS A 32 -14.90 8.77 -9.84
N VAL A 33 -14.81 7.46 -10.04
CA VAL A 33 -13.59 6.72 -10.41
C VAL A 33 -13.86 5.75 -11.58
N PRO A 34 -14.40 6.24 -12.72
CA PRO A 34 -14.91 5.38 -13.80
C PRO A 34 -13.85 4.55 -14.53
N HIS A 35 -12.56 4.83 -14.30
CA HIS A 35 -11.46 4.05 -14.88
C HIS A 35 -11.25 2.70 -14.17
N VAL A 36 -11.82 2.52 -12.98
CA VAL A 36 -11.74 1.26 -12.23
C VAL A 36 -12.96 0.42 -12.53
N GLN A 37 -12.74 -0.82 -12.95
CA GLN A 37 -13.79 -1.78 -13.26
C GLN A 37 -13.87 -2.81 -12.13
N ILE A 38 -14.80 -2.59 -11.19
CA ILE A 38 -15.06 -3.51 -10.08
C ILE A 38 -16.42 -4.17 -10.32
N ALA A 39 -16.47 -5.50 -10.29
CA ALA A 39 -17.73 -6.23 -10.35
C ALA A 39 -18.55 -5.96 -9.08
N HIS A 40 -19.83 -5.61 -9.24
CA HIS A 40 -20.78 -5.54 -8.13
C HIS A 40 -20.99 -6.96 -7.58
N ASP A 41 -20.41 -7.22 -6.41
CA ASP A 41 -20.44 -8.52 -5.75
C ASP A 41 -20.33 -8.31 -4.22
N PRO A 42 -21.46 -7.96 -3.56
CA PRO A 42 -21.46 -7.65 -2.13
C PRO A 42 -21.12 -8.86 -1.24
N GLN A 43 -21.26 -10.09 -1.75
CA GLN A 43 -20.93 -11.30 -1.01
C GLN A 43 -19.42 -11.59 -0.99
N ASN A 44 -18.68 -11.01 -1.95
CA ASN A 44 -17.25 -11.12 -2.02
C ASN A 44 -16.55 -9.98 -1.26
N ALA A 45 -15.91 -10.34 -0.14
CA ALA A 45 -15.14 -9.39 0.66
C ALA A 45 -14.01 -8.68 -0.12
N ASP A 46 -13.44 -9.32 -1.15
CA ASP A 46 -12.43 -8.68 -2.01
C ASP A 46 -13.02 -7.55 -2.86
N SER A 47 -14.27 -7.69 -3.31
CA SER A 47 -14.95 -6.61 -4.05
C SER A 47 -15.09 -5.38 -3.15
N PHE A 48 -15.49 -5.56 -1.89
CA PHE A 48 -15.56 -4.43 -0.95
C PHE A 48 -14.19 -3.84 -0.61
N ARG A 49 -13.14 -4.66 -0.44
CA ARG A 49 -11.75 -4.17 -0.27
C ARG A 49 -11.34 -3.28 -1.42
N GLN A 50 -11.61 -3.69 -2.66
CA GLN A 50 -11.31 -2.90 -3.84
C GLN A 50 -12.07 -1.56 -3.80
N VAL A 51 -13.38 -1.59 -3.56
CA VAL A 51 -14.21 -0.38 -3.43
C VAL A 51 -13.62 0.57 -2.37
N MET A 52 -13.38 0.07 -1.16
CA MET A 52 -12.84 0.87 -0.05
C MET A 52 -11.46 1.45 -0.35
N THR A 53 -10.58 0.65 -0.96
CA THR A 53 -9.22 1.09 -1.30
C THR A 53 -9.25 2.17 -2.37
N HIS A 54 -10.10 2.04 -3.40
CA HIS A 54 -10.24 3.02 -4.48
C HIS A 54 -10.93 4.33 -4.06
N MET A 55 -11.56 4.36 -2.88
CA MET A 55 -12.09 5.61 -2.34
C MET A 55 -11.03 6.43 -1.57
N LEU A 56 -9.86 5.86 -1.22
CA LEU A 56 -8.81 6.58 -0.48
C LEU A 56 -8.31 7.85 -1.19
N PRO A 57 -8.10 7.88 -2.52
CA PRO A 57 -7.74 9.11 -3.22
C PRO A 57 -8.82 10.19 -3.12
N LEU A 58 -10.10 9.81 -3.20
CA LEU A 58 -11.23 10.74 -3.04
C LEU A 58 -11.21 11.38 -1.64
N LEU A 59 -11.03 10.55 -0.61
CA LEU A 59 -10.96 11.03 0.77
C LEU A 59 -9.77 11.97 0.98
N MET A 60 -8.61 11.65 0.40
CA MET A 60 -7.42 12.50 0.48
C MET A 60 -7.66 13.87 -0.15
N MET A 61 -8.20 13.92 -1.36
CA MET A 61 -8.48 15.19 -2.03
C MET A 61 -9.52 16.01 -1.26
N ARG A 62 -10.54 15.35 -0.69
CA ARG A 62 -11.51 15.99 0.19
C ARG A 62 -10.87 16.54 1.46
N HIS A 63 -9.98 15.79 2.11
CA HIS A 63 -9.25 16.24 3.29
C HIS A 63 -8.37 17.46 3.01
N ARG A 64 -7.77 17.52 1.81
CA ARG A 64 -7.04 18.68 1.28
C ARG A 64 -7.94 19.83 0.83
N ARG A 65 -9.27 19.69 0.95
CA ARG A 65 -10.30 20.66 0.53
C ARG A 65 -10.26 20.99 -0.96
N ILE A 66 -9.87 20.02 -1.80
CA ILE A 66 -9.85 20.16 -3.26
C ILE A 66 -11.10 19.48 -3.82
N PRO A 67 -12.05 20.23 -4.42
CA PRO A 67 -13.29 19.67 -4.97
C PRO A 67 -13.04 18.64 -6.08
N ARG A 68 -13.94 17.67 -6.25
CA ARG A 68 -13.78 16.61 -7.27
C ARG A 68 -13.56 17.15 -8.70
N ALA A 69 -14.22 18.26 -9.05
CA ALA A 69 -14.10 18.90 -10.36
C ALA A 69 -12.75 19.57 -10.62
N LYS A 70 -11.94 19.79 -9.58
CA LYS A 70 -10.65 20.51 -9.64
C LYS A 70 -9.44 19.57 -9.72
N TRP A 71 -9.65 18.30 -10.01
CA TRP A 71 -8.55 17.37 -10.24
C TRP A 71 -8.97 16.20 -11.13
N ARG A 72 -7.97 15.56 -11.73
CA ARG A 72 -8.14 14.33 -12.51
C ARG A 72 -7.12 13.30 -12.07
N ASP A 73 -7.53 12.05 -12.15
CA ASP A 73 -6.59 10.93 -12.04
C ASP A 73 -6.03 10.61 -13.42
N CYS A 74 -4.73 10.41 -13.48
CA CYS A 74 -3.97 10.13 -14.68
C CYS A 74 -3.20 8.84 -14.51
N VAL A 75 -2.97 8.14 -15.63
CA VAL A 75 -2.32 6.83 -15.62
C VAL A 75 -1.22 6.77 -16.67
N THR A 76 -0.12 6.13 -16.30
CA THR A 76 1.03 5.89 -17.19
C THR A 76 0.79 4.62 -18.02
N GLN A 77 1.63 4.36 -19.01
CA GLN A 77 1.53 3.16 -19.84
C GLN A 77 1.65 1.85 -19.03
N ASN A 78 2.35 1.88 -17.89
CA ASN A 78 2.53 0.74 -17.00
C ASN A 78 1.59 0.78 -15.78
N GLY A 79 0.49 1.54 -15.84
CA GLY A 79 -0.56 1.51 -14.81
C GLY A 79 -0.23 2.28 -13.53
N LYS A 80 0.83 3.09 -13.49
CA LYS A 80 1.12 4.00 -12.35
C LYS A 80 0.21 5.21 -12.41
N HIS A 81 -0.43 5.53 -11.28
CA HIS A 81 -1.37 6.63 -11.17
C HIS A 81 -0.73 7.89 -10.57
N TRP A 82 -1.20 9.05 -11.03
CA TRP A 82 -0.98 10.34 -10.38
C TRP A 82 -2.18 11.26 -10.56
N ILE A 83 -2.38 12.14 -9.58
CA ILE A 83 -3.41 13.16 -9.59
C ILE A 83 -2.81 14.48 -10.08
N GLU A 84 -3.50 15.10 -11.03
CA GLU A 84 -3.24 16.47 -11.47
C GLU A 84 -4.36 17.38 -10.98
N GLN A 85 -3.99 18.48 -10.32
CA GLN A 85 -4.92 19.51 -9.84
C GLN A 85 -5.14 20.56 -10.92
N SER A 86 -6.29 21.25 -10.91
CA SER A 86 -6.56 22.33 -11.87
C SER A 86 -5.54 23.46 -11.74
N PRO A 87 -4.99 23.99 -12.85
CA PRO A 87 -4.02 25.08 -12.79
C PRO A 87 -4.65 26.44 -12.46
N ASP A 88 -5.98 26.59 -12.48
CA ASP A 88 -6.69 27.88 -12.39
C ASP A 88 -6.28 28.77 -11.21
N GLU A 89 -5.83 28.16 -10.10
CA GLU A 89 -5.51 28.85 -8.84
C GLU A 89 -4.01 28.73 -8.47
N MET A 90 -3.16 28.29 -9.41
CA MET A 90 -1.73 28.04 -9.16
C MET A 90 -0.82 28.73 -10.17
N SER A 91 0.35 29.18 -9.70
CA SER A 91 1.41 29.58 -10.61
C SER A 91 1.93 28.37 -11.40
N PRO A 92 2.52 28.55 -12.60
CA PRO A 92 3.05 27.44 -13.40
C PRO A 92 4.07 26.58 -12.62
N GLU A 93 4.93 27.20 -11.82
CA GLU A 93 5.91 26.48 -10.99
C GLU A 93 5.23 25.63 -9.91
N LYS A 94 4.22 26.18 -9.22
CA LYS A 94 3.45 25.43 -8.21
C LYS A 94 2.68 24.28 -8.83
N PHE A 95 2.06 24.50 -9.99
CA PHE A 95 1.35 23.46 -10.72
C PHE A 95 2.28 22.28 -11.03
N LEU A 96 3.48 22.55 -11.56
CA LEU A 96 4.47 21.50 -11.85
C LEU A 96 4.90 20.69 -10.63
N GLN A 97 4.84 21.25 -9.42
CA GLN A 97 5.17 20.56 -8.15
C GLN A 97 3.92 20.05 -7.39
N SER A 98 2.73 20.25 -7.94
CA SER A 98 1.46 19.91 -7.28
C SER A 98 0.98 18.48 -7.56
N MET A 99 1.70 17.74 -8.41
CA MET A 99 1.29 16.39 -8.82
C MET A 99 1.39 15.45 -7.63
N ILE A 100 0.39 14.59 -7.46
CA ILE A 100 0.34 13.63 -6.36
C ILE A 100 0.37 12.23 -6.94
N GLY A 101 1.50 11.55 -6.84
CA GLY A 101 1.60 10.15 -7.20
C GLY A 101 1.14 9.29 -6.04
N TYR A 102 0.45 8.20 -6.33
CA TYR A 102 -0.05 7.31 -5.30
C TYR A 102 -0.08 5.86 -5.75
N HIS A 103 -0.15 4.96 -4.77
CA HIS A 103 -0.38 3.55 -5.00
C HIS A 103 -1.30 2.96 -3.94
N LEU A 104 -2.18 2.07 -4.38
CA LEU A 104 -3.20 1.42 -3.58
C LEU A 104 -2.82 -0.04 -3.35
N ALA A 105 -3.02 -0.52 -2.13
CA ALA A 105 -2.84 -1.94 -1.80
C ALA A 105 -3.81 -2.35 -0.71
N TYR A 106 -4.16 -3.63 -0.66
CA TYR A 106 -4.88 -4.20 0.46
C TYR A 106 -4.39 -5.62 0.73
N ASP A 107 -4.56 -6.07 1.97
CA ASP A 107 -4.42 -7.47 2.37
C ASP A 107 -5.36 -7.73 3.56
N ALA A 108 -6.08 -8.86 3.54
CA ALA A 108 -7.05 -9.24 4.56
C ALA A 108 -7.98 -8.09 5.03
N SER A 109 -7.85 -7.60 6.26
CA SER A 109 -8.71 -6.54 6.81
C SER A 109 -8.11 -5.14 6.69
N LEU A 110 -7.02 -4.96 5.93
CA LEU A 110 -6.27 -3.71 5.85
C LEU A 110 -6.19 -3.22 4.39
N CYS A 111 -6.68 -2.01 4.15
CA CYS A 111 -6.53 -1.29 2.90
C CYS A 111 -5.55 -0.14 3.10
N GLY A 112 -4.83 0.28 2.06
CA GLY A 112 -3.82 1.31 2.20
C GLY A 112 -3.55 2.08 0.91
N MET A 113 -3.13 3.33 1.10
CA MET A 113 -2.67 4.22 0.04
C MET A 113 -1.36 4.87 0.45
N ALA A 114 -0.29 4.66 -0.31
CA ALA A 114 0.92 5.45 -0.20
C ALA A 114 0.86 6.59 -1.22
N MET A 115 1.23 7.80 -0.84
CA MET A 115 1.18 8.98 -1.69
C MET A 115 2.41 9.88 -1.49
N THR A 116 2.79 10.60 -2.53
CA THR A 116 3.81 11.64 -2.45
C THR A 116 3.50 12.77 -3.42
N GLN A 117 4.01 13.97 -3.13
CA GLN A 117 3.75 15.18 -3.92
C GLN A 117 5.04 15.76 -4.49
N GLY A 118 4.98 16.22 -5.75
CA GLY A 118 6.11 16.81 -6.46
C GLY A 118 5.85 16.90 -7.96
N THR A 119 6.92 16.84 -8.76
CA THR A 119 6.79 16.74 -10.22
C THR A 119 6.38 15.34 -10.63
N GLN A 120 5.64 15.18 -11.73
CA GLN A 120 5.17 13.88 -12.24
C GLN A 120 6.26 12.78 -12.18
N ARG A 121 7.45 13.05 -12.71
CA ARG A 121 8.58 12.10 -12.74
C ARG A 121 9.07 11.63 -11.35
N HIS A 122 8.85 12.42 -10.30
CA HIS A 122 9.28 12.10 -8.94
C HIS A 122 8.19 11.42 -8.11
N VAL A 123 6.95 11.41 -8.59
CA VAL A 123 5.82 10.90 -7.81
C VAL A 123 5.25 9.58 -8.34
N VAL A 124 5.43 9.27 -9.62
CA VAL A 124 4.88 8.04 -10.23
C VAL A 124 5.53 6.76 -9.70
N ASN A 125 6.79 6.82 -9.26
CA ASN A 125 7.55 5.66 -8.78
C ASN A 125 7.36 5.46 -7.27
N ILE A 126 6.15 5.07 -6.87
CA ILE A 126 5.75 4.79 -5.49
C ILE A 126 4.97 3.48 -5.41
N GLY A 127 5.20 2.65 -4.40
CA GLY A 127 4.50 1.38 -4.21
C GLY A 127 4.30 1.05 -2.74
N LEU A 128 3.25 0.28 -2.48
CA LEU A 128 2.84 -0.15 -1.13
C LEU A 128 2.68 -1.68 -1.12
N GLY A 129 3.44 -2.33 -0.26
CA GLY A 129 3.31 -3.74 0.10
C GLY A 129 2.67 -3.87 1.46
N ILE A 130 1.64 -4.70 1.57
CA ILE A 130 0.98 -5.04 2.83
C ILE A 130 0.94 -6.56 2.88
N LYS A 131 1.32 -7.13 4.02
CA LYS A 131 1.24 -8.56 4.26
C LYS A 131 0.79 -8.85 5.68
N ILE A 132 -0.30 -9.58 5.84
CA ILE A 132 -0.71 -10.12 7.14
C ILE A 132 0.35 -11.10 7.67
N VAL A 133 0.64 -11.02 8.96
CA VAL A 133 1.55 -11.94 9.67
C VAL A 133 0.73 -13.14 10.13
N ALA A 134 0.36 -13.97 9.17
CA ALA A 134 -0.37 -15.22 9.39
C ALA A 134 -0.03 -16.21 8.27
N VAL A 135 -0.17 -17.50 8.57
CA VAL A 135 -0.12 -18.57 7.58
C VAL A 135 -1.44 -18.66 6.82
N ASP A 136 -1.38 -19.00 5.54
CA ASP A 136 -2.54 -19.21 4.69
C ASP A 136 -2.31 -20.42 3.77
N PRO A 137 -3.21 -21.43 3.76
CA PRO A 137 -4.43 -21.56 4.56
C PRO A 137 -4.17 -21.74 6.07
N ARG A 138 -5.18 -21.43 6.89
CA ARG A 138 -5.11 -21.59 8.35
C ARG A 138 -4.84 -23.04 8.74
N GLY A 139 -4.01 -23.24 9.76
CA GLY A 139 -3.64 -24.56 10.27
C GLY A 139 -2.39 -25.17 9.64
N VAL A 140 -1.83 -24.53 8.60
CA VAL A 140 -0.53 -24.90 8.03
C VAL A 140 0.60 -24.49 8.99
N SER A 141 1.66 -25.30 9.09
CA SER A 141 2.83 -24.95 9.89
C SER A 141 3.65 -23.84 9.21
N VAL A 142 4.36 -23.02 9.99
CA VAL A 142 5.23 -21.98 9.41
C VAL A 142 6.28 -22.55 8.44
N PRO A 143 6.95 -23.68 8.71
CA PRO A 143 7.88 -24.29 7.75
C PRO A 143 7.24 -24.61 6.39
N ALA A 144 6.05 -25.21 6.39
CA ALA A 144 5.32 -25.53 5.16
C ALA A 144 4.87 -24.26 4.43
N TYR A 145 4.48 -23.22 5.17
CA TYR A 145 4.15 -21.93 4.57
C TYR A 145 5.37 -21.28 3.91
N VAL A 146 6.54 -21.29 4.56
CA VAL A 146 7.81 -20.80 4.00
C VAL A 146 8.16 -21.56 2.72
N GLU A 147 8.06 -22.89 2.74
CA GLU A 147 8.30 -23.74 1.57
C GLU A 147 7.36 -23.38 0.40
N SER A 148 6.07 -23.15 0.68
CA SER A 148 5.12 -22.73 -0.35
C SER A 148 5.48 -21.40 -1.01
N MET A 149 6.21 -20.53 -0.30
CA MET A 149 6.64 -19.20 -0.76
C MET A 149 8.06 -19.20 -1.33
N ALA A 150 8.79 -20.32 -1.30
CA ALA A 150 10.20 -20.38 -1.70
C ALA A 150 10.46 -19.91 -3.14
N HIS A 151 9.52 -20.15 -4.05
CA HIS A 151 9.60 -19.70 -5.46
C HIS A 151 9.61 -18.17 -5.63
N LYS A 152 9.24 -17.39 -4.59
CA LYS A 152 9.29 -15.91 -4.61
C LYS A 152 10.58 -15.35 -4.00
N LEU A 153 11.41 -16.22 -3.44
CA LEU A 153 12.58 -15.85 -2.64
C LEU A 153 13.86 -16.29 -3.35
N THR A 154 14.92 -15.53 -3.12
CA THR A 154 16.27 -15.94 -3.48
C THR A 154 16.80 -16.96 -2.46
N ALA A 155 17.88 -17.66 -2.83
CA ALA A 155 18.54 -18.59 -1.92
C ALA A 155 19.03 -17.91 -0.63
N LYS A 156 19.54 -16.67 -0.71
CA LYS A 156 20.00 -15.92 0.48
C LYS A 156 18.85 -15.52 1.38
N GLU A 157 17.76 -15.03 0.79
CA GLU A 157 16.55 -14.70 1.54
C GLU A 157 15.98 -15.93 2.24
N LEU A 158 15.90 -17.07 1.55
CA LEU A 158 15.42 -18.32 2.13
C LEU A 158 16.33 -18.78 3.29
N ALA A 159 17.65 -18.69 3.15
CA ALA A 159 18.59 -18.99 4.23
C ALA A 159 18.42 -18.06 5.45
N SER A 160 18.03 -16.79 5.23
CA SER A 160 17.78 -15.82 6.31
C SER A 160 16.53 -16.13 7.15
N LEU A 161 15.64 -17.00 6.64
CA LEU A 161 14.43 -17.46 7.30
C LEU A 161 14.65 -18.67 8.22
N SER A 162 15.88 -18.93 8.64
CA SER A 162 16.23 -20.07 9.51
C SER A 162 15.24 -20.21 10.68
N LEU A 163 14.62 -21.39 10.74
CA LEU A 163 13.62 -21.77 11.75
C LEU A 163 14.25 -21.95 13.14
N GLU A 164 15.57 -22.01 13.25
CA GLU A 164 16.28 -22.03 14.53
C GLU A 164 16.00 -20.77 15.36
N SER A 165 15.62 -19.66 14.71
CA SER A 165 15.20 -18.42 15.37
C SER A 165 13.74 -18.45 15.90
N GLY A 166 13.00 -19.54 15.64
CA GLY A 166 11.59 -19.71 15.99
C GLY A 166 10.60 -19.31 14.88
N ASP A 167 9.47 -20.01 14.84
CA ASP A 167 8.41 -19.87 13.82
C ASP A 167 7.87 -18.44 13.69
N GLU A 168 7.64 -17.75 14.80
CA GLU A 168 7.13 -16.36 14.78
C GLU A 168 8.11 -15.41 14.09
N VAL A 169 9.41 -15.56 14.38
CA VAL A 169 10.47 -14.73 13.79
C VAL A 169 10.60 -15.01 12.30
N ALA A 170 10.57 -16.29 11.90
CA ALA A 170 10.63 -16.71 10.51
C ALA A 170 9.42 -16.16 9.71
N LEU A 171 8.20 -16.33 10.24
CA LEU A 171 6.99 -15.82 9.61
C LEU A 171 7.03 -14.29 9.45
N ARG A 172 7.44 -13.56 10.50
CA ARG A 172 7.56 -12.11 10.44
C ARG A 172 8.57 -11.66 9.39
N ARG A 173 9.75 -12.28 9.32
CA ARG A 173 10.78 -11.98 8.31
C ARG A 173 10.28 -12.27 6.90
N LEU A 174 9.59 -13.40 6.70
CA LEU A 174 8.96 -13.74 5.43
C LEU A 174 7.97 -12.64 5.01
N CYS A 175 7.09 -12.20 5.90
CA CYS A 175 6.11 -11.15 5.58
C CYS A 175 6.79 -9.81 5.24
N ILE A 176 7.90 -9.45 5.90
CA ILE A 176 8.68 -8.26 5.55
C ILE A 176 9.26 -8.38 4.13
N LEU A 177 9.88 -9.52 3.79
CA LEU A 177 10.46 -9.76 2.45
C LEU A 177 9.39 -9.69 1.36
N LEU A 178 8.24 -10.34 1.58
CA LEU A 178 7.13 -10.30 0.65
C LEU A 178 6.57 -8.88 0.48
N SER A 179 6.43 -8.11 1.57
CA SER A 179 6.00 -6.71 1.49
C SER A 179 7.02 -5.82 0.78
N LEU A 180 8.33 -6.01 0.99
CA LEU A 180 9.40 -5.29 0.28
C LEU A 180 9.34 -5.53 -1.23
N LYS A 181 9.30 -6.80 -1.64
CA LYS A 181 9.20 -7.19 -3.05
C LYS A 181 7.92 -6.65 -3.68
N ALA A 182 6.78 -6.83 -3.02
CA ALA A 182 5.50 -6.31 -3.50
C ALA A 182 5.56 -4.79 -3.70
N ALA A 183 6.03 -4.04 -2.69
CA ALA A 183 6.14 -2.59 -2.75
C ALA A 183 7.02 -2.15 -3.92
N TYR A 184 8.17 -2.78 -4.12
CA TYR A 184 9.09 -2.44 -5.21
C TYR A 184 8.49 -2.75 -6.59
N ILE A 185 8.02 -3.98 -6.82
CA ILE A 185 7.39 -4.42 -8.08
C ILE A 185 6.27 -3.45 -8.49
N LYS A 186 5.43 -3.10 -7.51
CA LYS A 186 4.36 -2.11 -7.69
C LYS A 186 4.90 -0.73 -7.99
N ALA A 187 5.98 -0.29 -7.33
CA ALA A 187 6.55 1.03 -7.54
C ALA A 187 7.11 1.22 -8.95
N ILE A 188 7.75 0.19 -9.52
CA ILE A 188 8.26 0.22 -10.90
C ILE A 188 7.21 -0.13 -11.96
N GLY A 189 5.98 -0.47 -11.55
CA GLY A 189 4.86 -0.77 -12.45
C GLY A 189 5.08 -2.04 -13.27
N GLN A 190 5.65 -3.08 -12.66
CA GLN A 190 5.72 -4.39 -13.29
C GLN A 190 4.34 -5.07 -13.28
N PRO A 191 4.02 -5.84 -14.33
CA PRO A 191 2.73 -6.53 -14.43
C PRO A 191 2.64 -7.74 -13.49
N ASP A 192 1.42 -8.26 -13.36
CA ASP A 192 1.19 -9.56 -12.72
C ASP A 192 2.00 -10.66 -13.44
N GLY A 193 2.62 -11.53 -12.66
CA GLY A 193 3.51 -12.58 -13.17
C GLY A 193 4.99 -12.19 -13.28
N PHE A 194 5.38 -10.98 -12.89
CA PHE A 194 6.80 -10.66 -12.67
C PHE A 194 7.44 -11.67 -11.72
N ASP A 195 8.65 -12.13 -12.03
CA ASP A 195 9.37 -13.10 -11.19
C ASP A 195 9.99 -12.41 -9.97
N TRP A 196 9.45 -12.71 -8.78
CA TRP A 196 9.87 -12.13 -7.51
C TRP A 196 11.28 -12.57 -7.11
N ALA A 197 11.75 -13.73 -7.59
CA ALA A 197 13.08 -14.24 -7.28
C ALA A 197 14.20 -13.45 -7.97
N ARG A 198 13.88 -12.57 -8.93
CA ARG A 198 14.83 -11.63 -9.53
C ARG A 198 15.27 -10.52 -8.57
N LEU A 199 14.50 -10.28 -7.51
CA LEU A 199 14.78 -9.28 -6.50
C LEU A 199 15.40 -9.95 -5.27
N GLU A 200 16.46 -9.39 -4.72
CA GLU A 200 17.07 -9.83 -3.47
C GLU A 200 17.06 -8.67 -2.47
N PHE A 201 16.44 -8.87 -1.31
CA PHE A 201 16.47 -7.95 -0.18
C PHE A 201 17.26 -8.56 0.97
N ASP A 202 18.39 -7.94 1.31
CA ASP A 202 19.13 -8.25 2.53
C ASP A 202 18.72 -7.28 3.63
N ILE A 203 17.80 -7.73 4.49
CA ILE A 203 17.27 -6.97 5.61
C ILE A 203 18.38 -6.59 6.61
N ALA A 204 19.33 -7.48 6.87
CA ALA A 204 20.38 -7.28 7.87
C ALA A 204 21.38 -6.24 7.40
N GLN A 205 21.78 -6.31 6.12
CA GLN A 205 22.72 -5.36 5.52
C GLN A 205 22.05 -4.11 4.96
N ARG A 206 20.71 -4.02 5.00
CA ARG A 206 19.93 -2.93 4.41
C ARG A 206 20.27 -2.70 2.94
N ALA A 207 20.36 -3.80 2.19
CA ALA A 207 20.68 -3.80 0.78
C ALA A 207 19.53 -4.37 -0.05
N ALA A 208 19.37 -3.87 -1.27
CA ALA A 208 18.44 -4.41 -2.25
C ALA A 208 19.10 -4.50 -3.62
N SER A 209 18.87 -5.58 -4.34
CA SER A 209 19.31 -5.76 -5.71
C SER A 209 18.22 -6.37 -6.59
N GLY A 210 18.29 -6.11 -7.90
CA GLY A 210 17.46 -6.74 -8.92
C GLY A 210 18.37 -7.23 -10.04
N ASP A 211 18.27 -8.51 -10.40
CA ASP A 211 19.14 -9.16 -11.39
C ASP A 211 20.64 -8.91 -11.12
N GLY A 212 21.04 -8.97 -9.85
CA GLY A 212 22.41 -8.72 -9.39
C GLY A 212 22.85 -7.25 -9.37
N HIS A 213 22.00 -6.31 -9.78
CA HIS A 213 22.31 -4.87 -9.77
C HIS A 213 21.69 -4.18 -8.55
N PRO A 214 22.41 -3.28 -7.85
CA PRO A 214 21.86 -2.60 -6.68
C PRO A 214 20.70 -1.67 -7.06
N LEU A 215 19.64 -1.65 -6.24
CA LEU A 215 18.46 -0.81 -6.45
C LEU A 215 18.71 0.61 -5.93
N LEU A 216 19.69 1.31 -6.52
CA LEU A 216 20.09 2.65 -6.09
C LEU A 216 18.96 3.67 -6.24
N GLY A 217 18.92 4.64 -5.32
CA GLY A 217 17.94 5.72 -5.36
C GLY A 217 16.58 5.38 -4.77
N TRP A 218 16.41 4.18 -4.22
CA TRP A 218 15.17 3.73 -3.59
C TRP A 218 15.20 3.92 -2.07
N GLU A 219 14.13 4.49 -1.53
CA GLU A 219 13.88 4.50 -0.10
C GLU A 219 12.76 3.48 0.21
N PHE A 220 13.01 2.63 1.20
CA PHE A 220 12.08 1.64 1.72
C PHE A 220 11.72 2.01 3.16
N ARG A 221 10.46 2.33 3.42
CA ARG A 221 9.96 2.54 4.80
C ARG A 221 9.18 1.33 5.25
N ILE A 222 9.63 0.71 6.34
CA ILE A 222 9.06 -0.51 6.90
C ILE A 222 8.38 -0.15 8.22
N PHE A 223 7.12 -0.55 8.36
CA PHE A 223 6.33 -0.32 9.55
C PHE A 223 5.31 -1.43 9.78
N ARG A 224 4.73 -1.44 10.99
CA ARG A 224 3.72 -2.42 11.39
C ARG A 224 2.36 -1.76 11.54
N ALA A 225 1.31 -2.53 11.29
CA ALA A 225 -0.05 -2.16 11.64
C ALA A 225 -0.68 -3.29 12.45
N ASN A 226 -1.29 -2.93 13.58
CA ASN A 226 -1.99 -3.86 14.47
C ASN A 226 -3.47 -3.46 14.50
N LEU A 227 -4.35 -4.40 14.19
CA LEU A 227 -5.79 -4.15 14.06
C LEU A 227 -6.54 -5.08 15.02
N GLY A 228 -7.50 -4.53 15.75
CA GLY A 228 -8.58 -5.29 16.35
C GLY A 228 -9.73 -5.40 15.36
N VAL A 229 -10.07 -6.60 14.92
CA VAL A 229 -11.11 -6.89 13.93
C VAL A 229 -12.23 -7.69 14.58
N ALA A 230 -13.44 -7.13 14.60
CA ALA A 230 -14.64 -7.80 15.06
C ALA A 230 -15.24 -8.65 13.93
N ARG A 231 -15.36 -9.97 14.16
CA ARG A 231 -16.03 -10.93 13.26
C ARG A 231 -16.93 -11.83 14.10
N LYS A 232 -18.24 -11.90 13.80
CA LYS A 232 -19.18 -12.82 14.47
C LYS A 232 -19.03 -12.85 16.00
N ASP A 233 -19.06 -11.66 16.62
CA ASP A 233 -18.90 -11.44 18.07
C ASP A 233 -17.53 -11.81 18.69
N GLN A 234 -16.52 -12.11 17.86
CA GLN A 234 -15.14 -12.30 18.31
C GLN A 234 -14.27 -11.13 17.87
N LEU A 235 -13.56 -10.52 18.83
CA LEU A 235 -12.46 -9.62 18.52
C LEU A 235 -11.21 -10.44 18.23
N ARG A 236 -10.62 -10.23 17.06
CA ARG A 236 -9.35 -10.85 16.66
C ARG A 236 -8.30 -9.79 16.45
N GLU A 237 -7.10 -10.05 16.95
CA GLU A 237 -5.94 -9.23 16.64
C GLU A 237 -5.30 -9.71 15.34
N GLU A 238 -5.09 -8.78 14.42
CA GLU A 238 -4.41 -9.01 13.15
C GLU A 238 -3.19 -8.10 13.07
N HIS A 239 -2.02 -8.70 12.78
CA HIS A 239 -0.76 -8.00 12.62
C HIS A 239 -0.34 -7.96 11.16
N TYR A 240 0.20 -6.83 10.72
CA TYR A 240 0.61 -6.63 9.33
C TYR A 240 2.04 -6.07 9.26
N GLN A 241 2.77 -6.51 8.24
CA GLN A 241 4.01 -5.87 7.78
C GLN A 241 3.71 -5.02 6.56
N CYS A 242 4.00 -3.73 6.67
CA CYS A 242 3.74 -2.75 5.63
C CYS A 242 5.05 -2.13 5.16
N VAL A 243 5.17 -1.94 3.84
CA VAL A 243 6.36 -1.36 3.23
C VAL A 243 5.96 -0.37 2.15
N CYS A 244 6.53 0.84 2.23
CA CYS A 244 6.49 1.79 1.12
C CYS A 244 7.83 1.78 0.40
N ALA A 245 7.81 1.59 -0.91
CA ALA A 245 8.97 1.75 -1.79
C ALA A 245 8.77 3.00 -2.64
N PHE A 246 9.74 3.89 -2.66
CA PHE A 246 9.62 5.11 -3.46
C PHE A 246 10.98 5.63 -3.92
N PHE A 247 11.00 6.14 -5.15
CA PHE A 247 12.24 6.54 -5.80
C PHE A 247 12.62 7.99 -5.43
N ARG A 248 13.75 8.14 -4.75
CA ARG A 248 14.36 9.42 -4.36
C ARG A 248 15.42 9.92 -5.32
N GLY A 249 16.00 9.03 -6.15
CA GLY A 249 17.11 9.38 -7.04
C GLY A 249 18.43 9.65 -6.31
N THR A 250 18.59 9.11 -5.10
CA THR A 250 19.85 9.12 -4.34
C THR A 250 20.87 8.13 -4.91
N LYS A 251 22.13 8.25 -4.50
CA LYS A 251 23.20 7.32 -4.93
C LYS A 251 23.13 5.95 -4.26
N GLU A 252 22.35 5.82 -3.20
CA GLU A 252 22.24 4.63 -2.37
C GLU A 252 20.77 4.29 -2.16
N SER A 253 20.50 3.04 -1.81
CA SER A 253 19.21 2.61 -1.27
C SER A 253 19.15 2.93 0.22
N THR A 254 17.98 3.30 0.74
CA THR A 254 17.81 3.62 2.17
C THR A 254 16.69 2.79 2.75
N PHE A 255 16.91 2.23 3.94
CA PHE A 255 15.91 1.49 4.69
C PHE A 255 15.60 2.22 5.99
N VAL A 256 14.35 2.61 6.16
CA VAL A 256 13.87 3.31 7.35
C VAL A 256 12.90 2.40 8.09
N TRP A 257 13.24 2.07 9.33
CA TRP A 257 12.42 1.23 10.20
C TRP A 257 11.70 2.14 11.19
N HIS A 258 10.38 2.04 11.22
CA HIS A 258 9.56 2.75 12.19
C HIS A 258 9.07 1.78 13.26
N GLU A 259 9.61 1.94 14.46
CA GLU A 259 9.34 1.06 15.59
C GLU A 259 8.32 1.67 16.56
N SER A 260 8.23 3.00 16.63
CA SER A 260 7.32 3.70 17.53
C SER A 260 6.09 4.23 16.80
N ILE A 261 4.96 4.26 17.51
CA ILE A 261 3.70 4.86 17.01
C ILE A 261 3.90 6.36 16.75
N ALA A 262 4.64 7.06 17.61
CA ALA A 262 4.91 8.49 17.48
C ALA A 262 5.65 8.82 16.16
N ASP A 263 6.58 7.96 15.73
CA ASP A 263 7.26 8.14 14.44
C ASP A 263 6.32 7.93 13.26
N LEU A 264 5.32 7.06 13.40
CA LEU A 264 4.33 6.77 12.37
C LEU A 264 3.31 7.88 12.24
N GLU A 265 2.81 8.46 13.33
CA GLU A 265 1.76 9.49 13.30
C GLU A 265 2.11 10.72 12.45
N ASN A 266 3.41 10.98 12.23
CA ASN A 266 3.88 12.09 11.39
C ASN A 266 3.63 11.88 9.88
N TRP A 267 3.43 10.64 9.43
CA TRP A 267 3.34 10.33 8.00
C TRP A 267 2.38 9.18 7.66
N VAL A 268 1.88 8.45 8.65
CA VAL A 268 0.88 7.39 8.51
C VAL A 268 -0.39 7.78 9.26
N GLN A 269 -1.49 7.93 8.52
CA GLN A 269 -2.81 8.15 9.07
C GLN A 269 -3.57 6.83 9.11
N PHE A 270 -4.01 6.41 10.29
CA PHE A 270 -4.94 5.31 10.44
C PHE A 270 -6.38 5.83 10.45
N ILE A 271 -7.24 5.16 9.70
CA ILE A 271 -8.69 5.34 9.70
C ILE A 271 -9.38 3.98 9.77
N ASN A 272 -10.65 3.96 10.19
CA ASN A 272 -11.48 2.75 10.19
C ASN A 272 -12.68 2.88 9.26
N ILE A 273 -13.37 1.75 9.05
CA ILE A 273 -14.55 1.69 8.16
C ILE A 273 -15.62 2.71 8.54
N ASP A 274 -15.90 2.91 9.84
CA ASP A 274 -16.94 3.85 10.30
C ASP A 274 -16.58 5.30 9.97
N GLN A 275 -15.31 5.69 10.15
CA GLN A 275 -14.83 7.02 9.79
C GLN A 275 -14.96 7.25 8.28
N MET A 276 -14.69 6.23 7.47
CA MET A 276 -14.85 6.30 6.02
C MET A 276 -16.31 6.41 5.60
N LEU A 277 -17.20 5.61 6.18
CA LEU A 277 -18.63 5.63 5.85
C LEU A 277 -19.31 6.95 6.25
N ARG A 278 -18.85 7.63 7.31
CA ARG A 278 -19.35 8.96 7.69
C ARG A 278 -19.07 10.04 6.64
N VAL A 279 -18.06 9.87 5.80
CA VAL A 279 -17.65 10.86 4.81
C VAL A 279 -18.10 10.52 3.39
N VAL A 280 -18.51 9.27 3.13
CA VAL A 280 -19.09 8.78 1.85
C VAL A 280 -20.04 9.81 1.21
N PRO A 281 -21.09 10.34 1.87
CA PRO A 281 -22.03 11.28 1.23
C PRO A 281 -21.38 12.60 0.77
N LYS A 282 -20.19 12.93 1.28
CA LYS A 282 -19.45 14.17 1.00
C LYS A 282 -18.36 13.99 -0.06
N LEU A 283 -18.07 12.76 -0.49
CA LEU A 283 -17.00 12.48 -1.47
C LEU A 283 -17.40 12.80 -2.91
N MET A 284 -18.71 12.92 -3.18
CA MET A 284 -19.24 13.35 -4.48
C MET A 284 -19.26 14.87 -4.67
N ALA A 285 -19.00 15.64 -3.61
CA ALA A 285 -19.11 17.10 -3.59
C ALA A 285 -17.82 17.85 -4.01
#